data_AF-E7GDI3-F1
#
_entry.id   AF-E7GDI3-F1
#
_cell.length_a   1.000
_cell.length_b   1.000
_cell.length_c   1.000
_cell.angle_alpha   90.00
_cell.angle_beta   90.00
_cell.angle_gamma   90.00
#
_symmetry.space_group_name_H-M   'P 1'
#
loop_
_entity.id
_entity.type
_entity.pdbx_description
1 polymer ?
#
loop_
_entity_poly.entity_id
_entity_poly.type
_entity_poly.pdbx_seq_one_letter_code
_entity_poly.pdbx_strand_id
1 'polypeptide(L)'
;MYNPYMYEDERVTYPRVGEIILYTVNKGDNVYRLAKTFNSEVPWIRCMNNLNEDMLIHPNQQLMIPIVYQKVNPLPQPYQRQSYDLYF
;
A
#
# COMPACT_ATOMS: atom_id res chain seq x y z
N MET A 1 17.83 0.02 25.28
CA MET A 1 18.17 0.74 24.02
C MET A 1 16.88 1.27 23.44
N TYR A 2 16.64 2.57 23.57
CA TYR A 2 15.48 3.27 23.01
C TYR A 2 15.84 3.71 21.60
N ASN A 3 14.99 3.43 20.60
CA ASN A 3 15.14 4.00 19.26
C ASN A 3 14.31 5.29 19.21
N PRO A 4 14.94 6.49 19.19
CA PRO A 4 14.24 7.78 19.32
C PRO A 4 13.50 8.22 18.05
N TYR A 5 13.40 7.35 17.04
CA TYR A 5 12.63 7.60 15.81
C TYR A 5 11.27 6.91 15.79
N MET A 6 10.84 6.31 16.90
CA MET A 6 9.47 5.81 17.04
C MET A 6 8.59 6.99 17.47
N TYR A 7 7.81 7.56 16.57
CA TYR A 7 6.76 8.50 16.97
C TYR A 7 5.72 7.72 17.78
N GLU A 8 5.28 8.29 18.91
CA GLU A 8 4.46 7.60 19.91
C GLU A 8 3.02 7.26 19.43
N ASP A 9 2.64 7.62 18.20
CA ASP A 9 1.31 7.45 17.58
C ASP A 9 1.24 6.39 16.44
N GLU A 10 2.30 5.61 16.18
CA GLU A 10 2.50 4.84 14.93
C GLU A 10 1.81 3.47 14.79
N ARG A 11 0.56 3.27 15.21
CA ARG A 11 -0.23 2.13 14.64
C ARG A 11 -0.78 2.47 13.25
N VAL A 12 0.06 3.04 12.38
CA VAL A 12 -0.24 3.10 10.95
C VAL A 12 0.02 1.69 10.40
N THR A 13 -1.00 0.84 10.39
CA THR A 13 -0.88 -0.48 9.78
C THR A 13 -0.77 -0.31 8.27
N TYR A 14 0.46 -0.28 7.76
CA TYR A 14 0.68 -0.26 6.33
C TYR A 14 0.25 -1.61 5.74
N PRO A 15 -0.55 -1.60 4.66
CA PRO A 15 -0.84 -2.82 3.92
C PRO A 15 0.47 -3.50 3.54
N ARG A 16 0.66 -4.74 4.00
CA ARG A 16 1.88 -5.51 3.72
C ARG A 16 1.77 -6.16 2.34
N VAL A 17 2.91 -6.30 1.66
CA VAL A 17 2.93 -7.10 0.42
C VAL A 17 2.47 -8.52 0.76
N GLY A 18 1.54 -9.03 -0.05
CA GLY A 18 0.91 -10.34 0.15
C GLY A 18 -0.37 -10.32 0.99
N GLU A 19 -0.75 -9.18 1.58
CA GLU A 19 -2.07 -9.04 2.21
C GLU A 19 -3.17 -8.89 1.15
N ILE A 20 -4.38 -9.32 1.50
CA ILE A 20 -5.58 -9.20 0.67
C ILE A 20 -6.56 -8.29 1.40
N ILE A 21 -6.98 -7.21 0.75
CA ILE A 21 -8.02 -6.30 1.25
C ILE A 21 -9.36 -6.73 0.67
N LEU A 22 -10.38 -6.87 1.53
CA LEU A 22 -11.77 -6.97 1.10
C LEU A 22 -12.35 -5.57 0.97
N TYR A 23 -12.63 -5.14 -0.26
CA TYR A 23 -13.11 -3.78 -0.58
C TYR A 23 -14.53 -3.82 -1.16
N THR A 24 -15.40 -2.94 -0.66
CA THR A 24 -16.74 -2.74 -1.22
C THR A 24 -16.70 -1.63 -2.27
N VAL A 25 -17.06 -1.97 -3.50
CA VAL A 25 -17.05 -1.07 -4.66
C VAL A 25 -18.00 0.10 -4.46
N ASN A 26 -17.50 1.32 -4.67
CA ASN A 26 -18.29 2.54 -4.65
C ASN A 26 -18.72 2.96 -6.07
N LYS A 27 -19.72 3.83 -6.15
CA LYS A 27 -20.18 4.38 -7.42
C LYS A 27 -19.06 5.17 -8.10
N GLY A 28 -18.71 4.76 -9.33
CA GLY A 28 -17.66 5.41 -10.14
C GLY A 28 -16.28 4.79 -10.01
N ASP A 29 -16.14 3.73 -9.20
CA ASP A 29 -14.93 2.92 -9.15
C ASP A 29 -14.74 2.12 -10.44
N ASN A 30 -13.48 1.81 -10.74
CA ASN A 30 -13.10 0.83 -11.75
C ASN A 30 -11.83 0.11 -11.30
N VAL A 31 -11.60 -1.09 -11.85
CA VAL A 31 -10.50 -1.97 -11.42
C VAL A 31 -9.13 -1.30 -11.57
N TYR A 32 -8.92 -0.49 -12.60
CA TYR A 32 -7.66 0.22 -12.84
C TYR A 32 -7.33 1.23 -11.72
N ARG A 33 -8.33 2.03 -11.31
CA ARG A 33 -8.18 2.99 -10.21
C ARG A 33 -7.94 2.27 -8.90
N LEU A 34 -8.69 1.20 -8.62
CA LEU A 34 -8.52 0.40 -7.41
C LEU A 34 -7.12 -0.22 -7.35
N ALA A 35 -6.64 -0.80 -8.46
CA ALA A 35 -5.28 -1.35 -8.52
C ALA A 35 -4.22 -0.32 -8.13
N LYS A 36 -4.31 0.91 -8.68
CA LYS A 36 -3.39 2.00 -8.36
C LYS A 36 -3.50 2.47 -6.90
N THR A 37 -4.72 2.55 -6.37
CA THR A 37 -4.97 2.99 -4.99
C THR A 37 -4.39 2.01 -3.96
N PHE A 38 -4.54 0.71 -4.23
CA PHE A 38 -4.14 -0.35 -3.30
C PHE A 38 -2.76 -0.95 -3.58
N ASN A 39 -1.99 -0.39 -4.51
CA ASN A 39 -0.71 -0.96 -4.97
C ASN A 39 -0.86 -2.43 -5.38
N SER A 40 -1.89 -2.72 -6.16
CA SER A 40 -2.20 -4.02 -6.75
C SER A 40 -1.98 -3.97 -8.27
N GLU A 41 -2.11 -5.10 -8.95
CA GLU A 41 -2.18 -5.15 -10.42
C GLU A 41 -3.57 -5.62 -10.88
N VAL A 42 -4.00 -5.10 -12.02
CA VAL A 42 -5.30 -5.40 -12.63
C VAL A 42 -5.49 -6.90 -12.93
N PRO A 43 -4.51 -7.64 -13.49
CA PRO A 43 -4.67 -9.07 -13.75
C PRO A 43 -4.96 -9.87 -12.48
N TRP A 44 -4.34 -9.52 -11.35
CA TRP A 44 -4.56 -10.21 -10.07
C TRP A 44 -5.95 -9.95 -9.51
N ILE A 45 -6.43 -8.70 -9.53
CA ILE A 45 -7.79 -8.38 -9.11
C ILE A 45 -8.80 -9.12 -9.99
N ARG A 46 -8.59 -9.16 -11.30
CA ARG A 46 -9.47 -9.88 -12.23
C ARG A 46 -9.53 -11.37 -11.91
N CYS A 47 -8.39 -12.03 -11.84
CA CYS A 47 -8.32 -13.48 -11.59
C CYS A 47 -8.90 -13.85 -10.22
N MET A 48 -8.60 -13.06 -9.18
CA MET A 48 -9.04 -13.36 -7.82
C MET A 48 -10.54 -13.20 -7.62
N ASN A 49 -11.19 -12.35 -8.40
CA ASN A 49 -12.63 -12.08 -8.32
C ASN A 49 -13.42 -12.68 -9.49
N ASN A 50 -12.80 -13.52 -10.32
CA ASN A 50 -13.40 -14.13 -11.51
C ASN A 50 -14.09 -13.11 -12.44
N LEU A 51 -13.49 -11.92 -12.59
CA LEU A 51 -14.04 -10.89 -13.48
C LEU A 51 -13.79 -11.28 -14.94
N ASN A 52 -14.74 -10.92 -15.81
CA ASN A 52 -14.61 -11.09 -17.25
C ASN A 52 -13.57 -10.11 -17.86
N GLU A 53 -13.34 -10.21 -19.17
CA GLU A 53 -12.41 -9.33 -19.89
C GLU A 53 -12.81 -7.85 -19.84
N ASP A 54 -14.12 -7.57 -19.76
CA ASP A 54 -14.64 -6.21 -19.62
C ASP A 54 -14.38 -5.60 -18.23
N MET A 55 -13.98 -6.43 -17.25
CA MET A 55 -13.66 -6.04 -15.88
C MET A 55 -14.75 -5.19 -15.22
N LEU A 56 -16.02 -5.50 -15.54
CA LEU A 56 -17.16 -4.74 -15.05
C LEU A 56 -17.37 -5.00 -13.56
N ILE A 57 -17.50 -3.93 -12.79
CA ILE A 57 -17.76 -3.97 -11.35
C ILE A 57 -18.95 -3.07 -11.02
N HIS A 58 -19.72 -3.44 -10.01
CA HIS A 58 -20.94 -2.74 -9.61
C HIS A 58 -20.85 -2.20 -8.19
N PRO A 59 -21.51 -1.06 -7.88
CA PRO A 59 -21.59 -0.57 -6.51
C PRO A 59 -22.09 -1.64 -5.54
N ASN A 60 -21.53 -1.66 -4.33
CA ASN A 60 -21.77 -2.64 -3.27
C ASN A 60 -21.22 -4.05 -3.53
N GLN A 61 -20.58 -4.30 -4.67
CA GLN A 61 -19.85 -5.55 -4.90
C GLN A 61 -18.61 -5.62 -4.00
N GLN A 62 -18.33 -6.79 -3.42
CA GLN A 62 -17.10 -7.03 -2.70
C GLN A 62 -16.01 -7.54 -3.64
N LEU A 63 -14.81 -6.98 -3.52
CA LEU A 63 -13.62 -7.38 -4.25
C LEU A 63 -12.47 -7.71 -3.31
N MET A 64 -11.79 -8.81 -3.60
CA MET A 64 -10.49 -9.16 -3.02
C MET A 64 -9.38 -8.46 -3.80
N ILE A 65 -8.62 -7.61 -3.12
CA ILE A 65 -7.55 -6.82 -3.73
C ILE A 65 -6.21 -7.20 -3.09
N PRO A 66 -5.35 -7.96 -3.78
CA PRO A 66 -4.03 -8.35 -3.27
C PRO A 66 -3.02 -7.20 -3.40
N ILE A 67 -2.32 -6.87 -2.31
CA ILE A 67 -1.25 -5.87 -2.34
C ILE A 67 0.02 -6.53 -2.87
N VAL A 68 0.52 -6.05 -4.02
CA VAL A 68 1.69 -6.66 -4.68
C VAL A 68 2.99 -5.90 -4.44
N TYR A 69 2.93 -4.62 -4.05
CA TYR A 69 4.11 -3.87 -3.63
C TYR A 69 3.76 -2.81 -2.58
N GLN A 70 4.73 -2.49 -1.72
CA GLN A 70 4.62 -1.37 -0.80
C GLN A 70 5.11 -0.11 -1.49
N LYS A 71 4.29 0.93 -1.47
CA LYS A 71 4.76 2.28 -1.72
C LYS A 71 5.53 2.76 -0.49
N VAL A 72 6.78 2.33 -0.35
CA VAL A 72 7.69 2.87 0.66
C VAL A 72 8.02 4.31 0.26
N ASN A 73 7.56 5.27 1.07
CA ASN A 73 8.21 6.57 1.05
C ASN A 73 9.66 6.34 1.49
N PRO A 74 10.67 6.79 0.73
CA PRO A 74 12.04 6.66 1.20
C PRO A 74 12.12 7.29 2.59
N LEU A 75 12.59 6.52 3.57
CA LEU A 75 12.86 7.04 4.91
C LEU A 75 13.68 8.33 4.72
N PRO A 76 13.35 9.44 5.41
CA PRO A 76 14.22 10.61 5.38
C PRO A 76 15.62 10.13 5.72
N GLN A 77 16.56 10.25 4.77
CA GLN A 77 17.92 9.77 4.97
C GLN A 77 18.43 10.48 6.23
N PRO A 78 18.95 9.76 7.23
CA PRO A 78 19.58 10.42 8.36
C PRO A 78 20.67 11.30 7.76
N TYR A 79 20.56 12.62 7.91
CA TYR A 79 21.63 13.54 7.57
C TYR A 79 22.89 12.98 8.24
N GLN A 80 23.85 12.53 7.43
CA GLN A 80 25.17 12.17 7.94
C GLN A 80 25.73 13.46 8.54
N ARG A 81 25.56 13.64 9.86
CA ARG A 81 26.33 14.64 10.58
C ARG A 81 27.77 14.27 10.32
N GLN A 82 28.46 15.09 9.53
CA GLN A 82 29.90 15.00 9.35
C GLN A 82 30.50 14.83 10.74
N SER A 83 31.21 13.70 10.87
CA SER A 83 31.82 13.19 12.10
C SER A 83 32.50 14.30 12.89
N TYR A 84 32.33 14.25 14.20
CA TYR A 84 32.92 15.14 15.20
C TYR A 84 34.40 15.49 14.93
N ASP A 85 34.66 16.61 14.24
CA ASP A 85 35.97 17.27 14.18
C ASP A 85 36.30 17.98 15.50
N LEU A 86 36.03 17.34 16.65
CA LEU A 86 36.30 17.88 17.98
C LEU A 86 36.98 16.83 18.85
N TYR A 87 38.13 16.34 18.39
CA TYR A 87 39.16 15.78 19.25
C TYR A 87 40.52 16.01 18.58
N PHE A 88 41.15 17.17 18.80
CA PHE A 88 42.59 17.36 19.05
C PHE A 88 42.81 18.75 19.66
#